data_AF-A0A4Y2PWS6-F1
#
_entry.id   AF-A0A4Y2PWS6-F1
#
_cell.length_a   1.000
_cell.length_b   1.000
_cell.length_c   1.000
_cell.angle_alpha   90.00
_cell.angle_beta   90.00
_cell.angle_gamma   90.00
#
_symmetry.space_group_name_H-M   'P 1'
#
loop_
_entity.id
_entity.type
_entity.pdbx_description
1 polymer ?
#
loop_
_entity_poly.entity_id
_entity_poly.type
_entity_poly.pdbx_seq_one_letter_code
_entity_poly.pdbx_strand_id
1 'polypeptide(L)'
;MLQPSSLWEVSDQQAYSPDLAASDFHLFRELKNWLGGQSFQKNKEIQSSVKAHPTSLAATFFEEWIRNLVHRYDKCLNRLCRKIKMFVDNFW
;
A
#
# COMPACT_ATOMS: atom_id res chain seq x y z
N MET A 1 -6.90 -28.75 20.71
CA MET A 1 -7.44 -27.41 20.36
C MET A 1 -6.89 -27.05 18.99
N LEU A 2 -7.75 -27.00 17.96
CA LEU A 2 -7.34 -26.54 16.63
C LEU A 2 -7.40 -25.01 16.64
N GLN A 3 -6.29 -24.36 16.31
CA GLN A 3 -6.27 -22.90 16.14
C GLN A 3 -7.21 -22.55 14.98
N PRO A 4 -7.99 -21.45 15.06
CA PRO A 4 -8.83 -21.03 13.94
C PRO A 4 -7.95 -20.78 12.73
N SER A 5 -8.18 -21.51 11.65
CA SER A 5 -7.69 -21.12 10.33
C SER A 5 -8.22 -19.72 10.07
N SER A 6 -7.32 -18.76 10.06
CA SER A 6 -7.62 -17.39 9.69
C SER A 6 -8.00 -17.37 8.21
N LEU A 7 -9.26 -17.03 7.91
CA LEU A 7 -9.87 -16.89 6.58
C LEU A 7 -9.32 -15.67 5.83
N TRP A 8 -8.00 -15.55 5.68
CA TRP A 8 -7.41 -14.57 4.78
C TRP A 8 -6.96 -15.26 3.50
N GLU A 9 -7.32 -14.65 2.37
CA GLU A 9 -6.75 -14.99 1.07
C GLU A 9 -5.44 -14.22 0.91
N VAL A 10 -4.37 -14.91 0.49
CA VAL A 10 -3.09 -14.27 0.21
C VAL A 10 -3.18 -13.54 -1.11
N SER A 11 -2.89 -12.25 -1.12
CA SER A 11 -2.77 -11.50 -2.36
C SER A 11 -1.55 -11.97 -3.16
N ASP A 12 -1.75 -12.30 -4.44
CA ASP A 12 -0.68 -12.56 -5.41
C ASP A 12 0.06 -11.26 -5.77
N GLN A 13 0.92 -10.79 -4.87
CA GLN A 13 1.85 -9.69 -5.16
C GLN A 13 3.01 -10.24 -5.98
N GLN A 14 3.16 -9.76 -7.22
CA GLN A 14 4.32 -10.08 -8.06
C GLN A 14 5.62 -9.80 -7.28
N ALA A 15 6.54 -10.76 -7.30
CA ALA A 15 7.88 -10.58 -6.75
C ALA A 15 8.50 -9.32 -7.39
N TYR A 16 8.87 -8.34 -6.56
CA TYR A 16 9.43 -7.04 -6.95
C TYR A 16 8.48 -6.02 -7.58
N SER A 17 7.22 -5.94 -7.11
CA SER A 17 6.38 -4.76 -7.37
C SER A 17 6.20 -3.93 -6.09
N PRO A 18 7.23 -3.19 -5.64
CA PRO A 18 7.07 -2.25 -4.54
C PRO A 18 5.96 -1.24 -4.85
N ASP A 19 5.76 -0.90 -6.12
CA ASP A 19 4.66 -0.06 -6.60
C ASP A 19 3.26 -0.61 -6.24
N LEU A 20 3.12 -1.91 -5.98
CA LEU A 20 1.91 -2.58 -5.52
C LEU A 20 1.87 -2.73 -3.99
N ALA A 21 3.01 -2.64 -3.29
CA ALA A 21 3.09 -2.59 -1.84
C ALA A 21 2.58 -1.22 -1.35
N ALA A 22 1.27 -1.14 -1.19
CA ALA A 22 0.59 0.12 -0.96
C ALA A 22 0.91 0.75 0.41
N SER A 23 1.42 -0.04 1.38
CA SER A 23 2.00 0.44 2.64
C SER A 23 3.19 1.38 2.43
N ASP A 24 4.05 1.04 1.48
CA ASP A 24 5.36 1.70 1.27
C ASP A 24 5.18 3.09 0.68
N PHE A 25 4.15 3.27 -0.15
CA PHE A 25 3.88 4.54 -0.84
C PHE A 25 3.00 5.52 -0.07
N HIS A 26 2.06 5.02 0.74
CA HIS A 26 1.10 5.88 1.43
C HIS A 26 1.36 5.95 2.94
N LEU A 27 1.41 4.81 3.64
CA LEU A 27 1.51 4.80 5.10
C LEU A 27 2.89 5.24 5.56
N PHE A 28 3.95 4.65 5.03
CA PHE A 28 5.31 5.01 5.41
C PHE A 28 5.70 6.40 4.93
N ARG A 29 5.18 6.86 3.79
CA ARG A 29 5.38 8.23 3.31
C ARG A 29 4.73 9.25 4.25
N GLU A 30 3.48 9.03 4.63
CA GLU A 30 2.75 9.93 5.54
C GLU A 30 3.40 9.98 6.92
N LEU A 31 3.76 8.81 7.46
CA LEU A 31 4.51 8.70 8.71
C LEU A 31 5.85 9.43 8.64
N LYS A 32 6.60 9.27 7.55
CA LYS A 32 7.88 9.95 7.35
C LYS A 32 7.72 11.47 7.26
N ASN A 33 6.69 11.96 6.57
CA ASN A 33 6.39 13.39 6.48
C ASN A 33 6.04 13.96 7.87
N TRP A 34 5.21 13.25 8.62
CA TRP A 34 4.80 13.66 9.96
C TRP A 34 5.95 13.59 10.99
N LEU A 35 6.76 12.53 10.95
CA LEU A 35 7.95 12.36 11.79
C LEU A 35 9.07 13.35 11.43
N GLY A 36 9.13 13.78 10.17
CA GLY A 36 10.27 14.50 9.56
C GLY A 36 10.59 15.88 10.15
N GLY A 37 9.76 16.41 11.07
CA GLY A 37 10.00 17.67 11.76
C GLY A 37 9.98 17.56 13.28
N GLN A 38 9.87 16.36 13.83
CA GLN A 38 9.70 16.15 15.26
C GLN A 38 10.99 15.60 15.88
N SER A 39 11.42 16.20 16.99
CA SER A 39 12.46 15.62 17.84
C SER A 39 11.81 14.97 19.04
N PHE A 40 12.14 13.70 19.27
CA PHE A 40 11.67 12.96 20.42
C PHE A 40 12.84 12.67 21.33
N GLN A 41 12.64 12.86 22.64
CA GLN A 41 13.69 12.60 23.63
C GLN A 41 13.66 11.14 24.08
N LYS A 42 12.51 10.47 23.94
CA LYS A 42 12.30 9.09 24.41
C LYS A 42 11.55 8.24 23.40
N ASN A 43 11.91 6.97 23.32
CA ASN A 43 11.23 6.00 22.45
C ASN A 43 9.72 5.86 22.77
N LYS A 44 9.32 6.05 24.04
CA LYS A 44 7.90 6.04 24.44
C LYS A 44 7.09 7.15 23.77
N GLU A 45 7.69 8.33 23.54
CA GLU A 45 7.03 9.45 22.87
C GLU A 45 6.77 9.10 21.40
N ILE A 46 7.78 8.54 20.72
CA ILE A 46 7.66 8.04 19.33
C ILE A 46 6.51 7.03 19.22
N GLN A 47 6.48 6.02 20.09
CA GLN A 47 5.42 5.00 20.05
C GLN A 47 4.03 5.58 20.30
N SER A 48 3.89 6.48 21.29
CA SER A 48 2.61 7.11 21.58
C SER A 48 2.10 7.93 20.40
N SER A 49 3.01 8.61 19.72
CA SER A 49 2.67 9.54 18.66
C SER A 49 2.39 8.85 17.33
N VAL A 50 3.14 7.78 17.00
CA VAL A 50 2.84 6.89 15.87
C VAL A 50 1.51 6.15 16.08
N LYS A 51 1.09 5.89 17.32
CA LYS A 51 -0.22 5.26 17.60
C LYS A 51 -1.38 6.27 17.51
N ALA A 52 -1.15 7.51 17.93
CA ALA A 52 -2.17 8.56 17.91
C ALA A 52 -2.44 9.12 16.51
N HIS A 53 -1.39 9.31 15.70
CA HIS A 53 -1.49 10.02 14.42
C HIS A 53 -2.36 9.32 13.36
N PRO A 54 -2.19 8.01 13.08
CA PRO A 54 -3.06 7.32 12.11
C PRO A 54 -4.52 7.30 12.57
N THR A 55 -4.78 7.37 13.88
CA THR A 55 -6.15 7.27 14.43
C THR A 55 -6.99 8.51 14.10
N SER A 56 -6.38 9.70 14.00
CA SER A 56 -7.11 10.93 13.66
C SER A 56 -7.44 11.06 12.17
N LEU A 57 -6.70 10.38 11.29
CA LEU A 57 -6.85 10.47 9.84
C LEU A 57 -7.32 9.16 9.19
N ALA A 58 -7.61 8.12 9.99
CA ALA A 58 -7.75 6.74 9.53
C ALA A 58 -8.73 6.58 8.37
N ALA A 59 -9.95 7.13 8.49
CA ALA A 59 -10.99 6.93 7.49
C ALA A 59 -10.60 7.50 6.11
N THR A 60 -10.27 8.79 6.06
CA THR A 60 -9.88 9.47 4.81
C THR A 60 -8.58 8.89 4.23
N PHE A 61 -7.64 8.53 5.10
CA PHE A 61 -6.39 7.91 4.70
C PHE A 61 -6.61 6.54 4.04
N PHE A 62 -7.40 5.67 4.67
CA PHE A 62 -7.68 4.33 4.12
C PHE A 62 -8.53 4.42 2.84
N GLU A 63 -9.49 5.36 2.76
CA GLU A 63 -10.27 5.58 1.55
C GLU A 63 -9.40 6.02 0.36
N GLU A 64 -8.53 7.01 0.55
CA GLU A 64 -7.62 7.47 -0.50
C GLU A 64 -6.64 6.36 -0.90
N TRP A 65 -6.13 5.61 0.08
CA TRP A 65 -5.25 4.47 -0.13
C TRP A 65 -5.91 3.37 -1.00
N ILE A 66 -7.15 2.98 -0.68
CA ILE A 66 -7.91 1.98 -1.47
C ILE A 66 -8.11 2.49 -2.91
N ARG A 67 -8.50 3.76 -3.10
CA ARG A 67 -8.69 4.33 -4.44
C ARG A 67 -7.40 4.33 -5.26
N ASN A 68 -6.28 4.70 -4.65
CA ASN A 68 -4.97 4.66 -5.30
C ASN A 68 -4.51 3.24 -5.63
N LEU A 69 -4.90 2.25 -4.83
CA LEU A 69 -4.63 0.84 -5.11
C LEU A 69 -5.39 0.38 -6.36
N VAL A 70 -6.71 0.60 -6.40
CA VAL A 70 -7.56 0.25 -7.57
C VAL A 70 -7.00 0.90 -8.84
N HIS A 71 -6.66 2.19 -8.79
CA HIS A 71 -6.08 2.89 -9.92
C HIS A 71 -4.76 2.27 -10.43
N ARG A 72 -3.88 1.84 -9.52
CA ARG A 72 -2.62 1.19 -9.88
C ARG A 72 -2.84 -0.17 -10.52
N TYR A 73 -3.78 -0.97 -10.01
CA TYR A 73 -4.16 -2.25 -10.61
C TYR A 73 -4.73 -2.06 -12.02
N ASP A 74 -5.66 -1.12 -12.20
CA ASP A 74 -6.21 -0.80 -13.53
C ASP A 74 -5.11 -0.39 -14.51
N LYS A 75 -4.16 0.44 -14.07
CA LYS A 75 -3.03 0.86 -14.90
C LYS A 75 -2.12 -0.31 -15.26
N CYS A 76 -1.86 -1.23 -14.33
CA CYS A 76 -1.04 -2.41 -14.57
C CYS A 76 -1.71 -3.38 -15.55
N LEU A 77 -3.00 -3.68 -15.34
CA LEU A 77 -3.79 -4.52 -16.23
C LEU A 77 -3.87 -3.91 -17.64
N ASN A 78 -4.13 -2.61 -17.75
CA ASN A 78 -4.16 -1.93 -19.04
C ASN A 78 -2.81 -1.96 -19.77
N ARG A 79 -1.69 -1.83 -19.05
CA ARG A 79 -0.35 -1.97 -19.65
C ARG A 79 -0.12 -3.39 -20.15
N LEU A 80 -0.51 -4.40 -19.37
CA LEU A 80 -0.40 -5.80 -19.73
C LEU A 80 -1.25 -6.12 -20.97
N CYS A 81 -2.52 -5.70 -21.00
CA CYS A 81 -3.43 -5.88 -22.13
C CYS A 81 -2.90 -5.20 -23.41
N ARG A 82 -2.36 -3.98 -23.32
CA ARG A 82 -1.73 -3.31 -24.48
C ARG A 82 -0.52 -4.08 -24.99
N LYS A 83 0.30 -4.63 -24.09
CA LYS A 83 1.49 -5.39 -24.46
C LYS A 83 1.13 -6.71 -25.15
N ILE A 84 0.09 -7.39 -24.67
CA ILE A 84 -0.48 -8.58 -25.33
C ILE A 84 -1.06 -8.22 -26.69
N LYS A 85 -1.84 -7.12 -26.78
CA LYS A 85 -2.39 -6.67 -28.05
C LYS A 85 -1.30 -6.35 -29.08
N MET A 86 -0.24 -5.63 -28.70
CA MET A 86 0.91 -5.43 -29.58
C MET A 86 1.57 -6.74 -29.99
N PHE A 87 1.67 -7.72 -29.09
CA PHE A 87 2.23 -9.03 -29.45
C PHE A 87 1.35 -9.76 -30.47
N VAL A 88 0.03 -9.75 -30.30
CA VAL A 88 -0.93 -10.35 -31.24
C VAL A 88 -0.90 -9.63 -32.59
N ASP A 89 -0.95 -8.30 -32.60
CA ASP A 89 -1.03 -7.49 -33.83
C ASP A 89 0.28 -7.49 -34.66
N ASN A 90 1.43 -7.85 -34.06
CA ASN A 90 2.74 -7.84 -34.74
C ASN A 90 3.33 -9.22 -35.03
N PHE A 91 2.78 -10.29 -34.45
CA PHE A 91 3.32 -11.66 -34.60
C PHE A 91 2.29 -12.69 -35.10
N TRP A 92 1.08 -12.25 -35.46
CA TRP A 92 0.09 -12.99 -36.23
C TRP A 92 -0.41 -12.10 -37.37
#